data_AF-A0A0Q8W9Q5-F1
#
_entry.id   AF-A0A0Q8W9Q5-F1
#
_cell.length_a   1.000
_cell.length_b   1.000
_cell.length_c   1.000
_cell.angle_alpha   90.00
_cell.angle_beta   90.00
_cell.angle_gamma   90.00
#
_symmetry.space_group_name_H-M   'P 1'
#
loop_
_entity.id
_entity.type
_entity.pdbx_description
1 polymer ?
#
loop_
_entity_poly.entity_id
_entity_poly.type
_entity_poly.pdbx_seq_one_letter_code
_entity_poly.pdbx_strand_id
1 'polypeptide(L)'
;MFIDDEYDPLRIASSIARHGYFESEPLIATKASDDEYVVLEGNRRLTALLGLSDDSLRAQFVRQNSGWKSLGGVRLPAEFPVIVVDDPASVVPLLGFRHISGITPWDPYQQAGYIARLVDEGRPLVEVAELVGRELTEVRAMYRDFEILRQAHEEFGLNIARARDNFGVFNAAMGRVPIRAFIAAPAPREVDPEYWPLPSDHKPQMSRLLGYIFGDAKGENRVVRDSRQLKQLADVLSDATATVVLDQTRSLEDAHAATVDARSQLIAAVAAAGRNLAKANALGPTSIDASTRRELQTLIARANALLGLSDEGAEE
;
A
#
# COMPACT_ATOMS: atom_id res chain seq x y z
N MET A 1 -4.37 -19.96 -8.11
CA MET A 1 -3.53 -19.47 -7.00
C MET A 1 -2.93 -20.71 -6.34
N PHE A 2 -1.60 -20.80 -6.21
CA PHE A 2 -1.00 -21.92 -5.49
C PHE A 2 -0.87 -21.57 -4.01
N ILE A 3 -0.99 -22.60 -3.17
CA ILE A 3 -0.95 -22.49 -1.70
C ILE A 3 0.37 -21.89 -1.16
N ASP A 4 1.48 -21.99 -1.90
CA ASP A 4 2.79 -21.41 -1.52
C ASP A 4 2.77 -19.87 -1.51
N ASP A 5 2.19 -19.25 -2.56
CA ASP A 5 2.06 -17.79 -2.66
C ASP A 5 1.12 -17.21 -1.57
N GLU A 6 0.19 -18.02 -1.08
CA GLU A 6 -0.80 -17.56 -0.11
C GLU A 6 -0.25 -17.47 1.31
N TYR A 7 0.73 -18.33 1.64
CA TYR A 7 1.16 -18.58 3.01
C TYR A 7 2.66 -18.36 3.27
N ASP A 8 3.48 -18.02 2.28
CA ASP A 8 4.95 -17.87 2.40
C ASP A 8 5.60 -18.94 3.32
N PRO A 9 5.48 -20.23 2.98
CA PRO A 9 5.91 -21.35 3.82
C PRO A 9 7.41 -21.63 3.77
N LEU A 10 8.17 -21.05 2.82
CA LEU A 10 9.57 -21.42 2.55
C LEU A 10 10.47 -21.31 3.78
N ARG A 11 10.27 -20.29 4.61
CA ARG A 11 11.06 -20.10 5.85
C ARG A 11 10.79 -21.22 6.86
N ILE A 12 9.54 -21.66 6.98
CA ILE A 12 9.16 -22.78 7.86
C ILE A 12 9.74 -24.07 7.30
N ALA A 13 9.58 -24.31 5.99
CA ALA A 13 10.14 -25.49 5.33
C ALA A 13 11.67 -25.58 5.51
N SER A 14 12.38 -24.47 5.35
CA SER A 14 13.83 -24.38 5.56
C SER A 14 14.24 -24.68 7.00
N SER A 15 13.42 -24.25 7.98
CA SER A 15 13.67 -24.56 9.39
C SER A 15 13.45 -26.04 9.69
N ILE A 16 12.34 -26.63 9.21
CA ILE A 16 12.03 -28.05 9.38
C ILE A 16 13.11 -28.91 8.74
N ALA A 17 13.57 -28.55 7.53
CA ALA A 17 14.66 -29.25 6.84
C ALA A 17 15.97 -29.24 7.62
N ARG A 18 16.25 -28.18 8.38
CA ARG A 18 17.50 -27.99 9.12
C ARG A 18 17.45 -28.57 10.53
N HIS A 19 16.33 -28.43 11.22
CA HIS A 19 16.21 -28.69 12.66
C HIS A 19 15.23 -29.82 13.00
N GLY A 20 14.53 -30.37 12.00
CA GLY A 20 13.42 -31.29 12.21
C GLY A 20 12.11 -30.55 12.55
N TYR A 21 11.03 -31.33 12.63
CA TYR A 21 9.71 -30.81 13.01
C TYR A 21 9.66 -30.50 14.51
N PHE A 22 9.03 -29.38 14.88
CA PHE A 22 8.87 -28.96 16.26
C PHE A 22 7.40 -29.05 16.69
N GLU A 23 7.11 -29.97 17.62
CA GLU A 23 5.74 -30.36 17.97
C GLU A 23 4.98 -29.36 18.84
N SER A 24 5.66 -28.39 19.46
CA SER A 24 5.01 -27.45 20.40
C SER A 24 4.08 -26.44 19.74
N GLU A 25 4.02 -26.42 18.41
CA GLU A 25 3.06 -25.65 17.63
C GLU A 25 2.30 -26.61 16.70
N PRO A 26 1.29 -27.34 17.20
CA PRO A 26 0.53 -28.27 16.38
C PRO A 26 -0.31 -27.53 15.34
N LEU A 27 -0.76 -28.26 14.32
CA LEU A 27 -1.84 -27.77 13.46
C LEU A 27 -3.15 -27.79 14.26
N ILE A 28 -4.06 -26.87 13.96
CA ILE A 28 -5.44 -26.93 14.48
C ILE A 28 -6.34 -27.18 13.29
N ALA A 29 -7.22 -28.17 13.38
CA ALA A 29 -8.12 -28.55 12.30
C ALA A 29 -9.52 -28.83 12.81
N THR A 30 -10.49 -28.87 11.91
CA THR A 30 -11.84 -29.37 12.18
C THR A 30 -12.16 -30.51 11.23
N LYS A 31 -13.07 -31.39 11.62
CA LYS A 31 -13.48 -32.53 10.81
C LYS A 31 -14.49 -32.06 9.75
N ALA A 32 -14.20 -32.28 8.47
CA ALA A 32 -15.10 -31.97 7.36
C ALA A 32 -15.93 -33.19 6.93
N SER A 33 -15.33 -34.39 6.96
CA SER A 33 -15.98 -35.68 6.74
C SER A 33 -15.23 -36.77 7.53
N ASP A 34 -15.58 -38.05 7.39
CA ASP A 34 -15.00 -39.11 8.23
C ASP A 34 -13.47 -39.20 8.16
N ASP A 35 -12.90 -38.93 6.99
CA ASP A 35 -11.46 -39.00 6.74
C ASP A 35 -10.86 -37.67 6.23
N GLU A 36 -11.63 -36.58 6.26
CA GLU A 36 -11.17 -35.27 5.78
C GLU A 36 -11.21 -34.21 6.88
N TYR A 37 -10.15 -33.41 6.92
CA TYR A 37 -9.97 -32.34 7.88
C TYR A 37 -9.65 -31.03 7.17
N VAL A 38 -10.18 -29.93 7.70
CA VAL A 38 -9.86 -28.56 7.27
C VAL A 38 -8.97 -27.93 8.33
N VAL A 39 -7.77 -27.51 7.93
CA VAL A 39 -6.84 -26.81 8.83
C VAL A 39 -7.30 -25.37 9.06
N LEU A 40 -7.48 -25.02 10.32
CA LEU A 40 -7.89 -23.70 10.80
C LEU A 40 -6.67 -22.83 11.18
N GLU A 41 -5.61 -23.44 11.73
CA GLU A 41 -4.37 -22.77 12.14
C GLU A 41 -3.14 -23.58 11.72
N GLY A 42 -2.07 -22.87 11.34
CA GLY A 42 -0.85 -23.50 10.86
C GLY A 42 -0.85 -23.80 9.36
N ASN A 43 -1.65 -23.09 8.56
CA ASN A 43 -1.67 -23.24 7.09
C ASN A 43 -0.29 -23.15 6.45
N ARG A 44 0.55 -22.21 6.92
CA ARG A 44 1.96 -22.08 6.49
C ARG A 44 2.78 -23.35 6.81
N ARG A 45 2.53 -23.97 7.96
CA ARG A 45 3.20 -25.19 8.42
C ARG A 45 2.72 -26.41 7.63
N LEU A 46 1.42 -26.55 7.41
CA LEU A 46 0.88 -27.60 6.54
C LEU A 46 1.48 -27.47 5.13
N THR A 47 1.48 -26.27 4.56
CA THR A 47 2.03 -26.02 3.22
C THR A 47 3.53 -26.36 3.16
N ALA A 48 4.28 -26.00 4.19
CA ALA A 48 5.69 -26.38 4.31
C ALA A 48 5.87 -27.91 4.33
N LEU A 49 5.08 -28.62 5.15
CA LEU A 49 5.13 -30.08 5.24
C LEU A 49 4.77 -30.74 3.90
N LEU A 50 3.73 -30.27 3.22
CA LEU A 50 3.33 -30.77 1.90
C LEU A 50 4.46 -30.61 0.88
N GLY A 51 5.08 -29.42 0.79
CA GLY A 51 6.21 -29.18 -0.11
C GLY A 51 7.46 -30.00 0.23
N LEU A 52 7.70 -30.30 1.50
CA LEU A 52 8.81 -31.16 1.93
C LEU A 52 8.54 -32.65 1.66
N SER A 53 7.28 -33.08 1.72
CA SER A 53 6.87 -34.49 1.61
C SER A 53 6.62 -34.95 0.17
N ASP A 54 6.18 -34.05 -0.70
CA ASP A 54 5.80 -34.36 -2.09
C ASP A 54 6.71 -33.66 -3.10
N ASP A 55 7.48 -34.46 -3.84
CA ASP A 55 8.42 -34.00 -4.88
C ASP A 55 7.72 -33.30 -6.06
N SER A 56 6.55 -33.78 -6.46
CA SER A 56 5.75 -33.19 -7.54
C SER A 56 5.26 -31.81 -7.11
N LEU A 57 4.69 -31.72 -5.91
CA LEU A 57 4.21 -30.45 -5.36
C LEU A 57 5.36 -29.44 -5.16
N ARG A 58 6.50 -29.90 -4.63
CA ARG A 58 7.70 -29.07 -4.49
C ARG A 58 8.19 -28.51 -5.82
N ALA A 59 8.16 -29.31 -6.89
CA ALA A 59 8.52 -28.84 -8.23
C ALA A 59 7.59 -27.73 -8.73
N GLN A 60 6.34 -27.68 -8.26
CA GLN A 60 5.43 -26.57 -8.54
C GLN A 60 5.84 -25.32 -7.77
N PHE A 61 6.13 -25.45 -6.48
CA PHE A 61 6.59 -24.33 -5.66
C PHE A 61 7.92 -23.75 -6.14
N VAL A 62 8.83 -24.58 -6.68
CA VAL A 62 10.09 -24.12 -7.31
C VAL A 62 9.87 -23.12 -8.45
N ARG A 63 8.76 -23.24 -9.19
CA ARG A 63 8.44 -22.30 -10.28
C ARG A 63 8.10 -20.91 -9.76
N GLN A 64 7.61 -20.84 -8.52
CA GLN A 64 7.21 -19.60 -7.86
C GLN A 64 8.36 -19.03 -7.03
N ASN A 65 9.02 -19.90 -6.28
CA ASN A 65 10.14 -19.55 -5.44
C ASN A 65 11.28 -20.57 -5.56
N SER A 66 12.36 -20.16 -6.22
CA SER A 66 13.52 -21.02 -6.47
C SER A 66 14.24 -21.52 -5.20
N GLY A 67 13.96 -20.93 -4.03
CA GLY A 67 14.48 -21.39 -2.74
C GLY A 67 14.06 -22.81 -2.37
N TRP A 68 12.96 -23.32 -2.95
CA TRP A 68 12.51 -24.70 -2.74
C TRP A 68 13.42 -25.77 -3.36
N LYS A 69 14.30 -25.40 -4.31
CA LYS A 69 15.16 -26.35 -5.05
C LYS A 69 16.08 -27.16 -4.13
N SER A 70 16.51 -26.60 -3.00
CA SER A 70 17.44 -27.23 -2.06
C SER A 70 16.75 -28.05 -0.97
N LEU A 71 15.42 -28.09 -0.92
CA LEU A 71 14.65 -28.65 0.20
C LEU A 71 14.14 -30.09 -0.03
N GLY A 72 14.81 -30.87 -0.89
CA GLY A 72 14.45 -32.27 -1.15
C GLY A 72 15.09 -33.27 -0.17
N GLY A 73 14.49 -34.45 -0.04
CA GLY A 73 15.06 -35.57 0.73
C GLY A 73 15.06 -35.38 2.24
N VAL A 74 14.24 -34.45 2.75
CA VAL A 74 14.09 -34.22 4.19
C VAL A 74 13.36 -35.40 4.81
N ARG A 75 13.95 -36.01 5.85
CA ARG A 75 13.29 -37.07 6.60
C ARG A 75 12.27 -36.47 7.57
N LEU A 76 11.00 -36.67 7.27
CA LEU A 76 9.88 -36.24 8.11
C LEU A 76 9.33 -37.40 8.95
N PRO A 77 8.69 -37.11 10.10
CA PRO A 77 7.83 -38.06 10.79
C PRO A 77 6.71 -38.57 9.87
N ALA A 78 6.21 -39.78 10.13
CA ALA A 78 5.06 -40.34 9.41
C ALA A 78 3.74 -39.67 9.80
N GLU A 79 3.67 -39.13 11.02
CA GLU A 79 2.48 -38.51 11.59
C GLU A 79 2.87 -37.22 12.30
N PHE A 80 1.94 -36.26 12.34
CA PHE A 80 2.12 -34.97 12.99
C PHE A 80 0.97 -34.71 13.96
N PRO A 81 1.24 -34.04 15.10
CA PRO A 81 0.19 -33.68 16.04
C PRO A 81 -0.75 -32.63 15.43
N VAL A 82 -2.04 -32.93 15.47
CA VAL A 82 -3.13 -32.04 15.07
C VAL A 82 -4.14 -31.95 16.22
N ILE A 83 -4.47 -30.74 16.64
CA ILE A 83 -5.58 -30.50 17.56
C ILE A 83 -6.85 -30.42 16.71
N VAL A 84 -7.74 -31.39 16.89
CA VAL A 84 -9.04 -31.39 16.22
C VAL A 84 -10.07 -30.70 17.11
N VAL A 85 -10.79 -29.72 16.55
CA VAL A 85 -11.84 -28.98 17.23
C VAL A 85 -13.19 -29.29 16.59
N ASP A 86 -14.19 -29.53 17.42
CA ASP A 86 -15.53 -29.92 16.97
C ASP A 86 -16.29 -28.74 16.34
N ASP A 87 -16.17 -27.55 16.93
CA ASP A 87 -16.81 -26.32 16.45
C ASP A 87 -15.77 -25.25 16.10
N PRO A 88 -15.51 -24.99 14.81
CA PRO A 88 -14.62 -23.92 14.36
C PRO A 88 -15.00 -22.54 14.90
N ALA A 89 -16.30 -22.26 15.07
CA ALA A 89 -16.78 -20.95 15.51
C ALA A 89 -16.29 -20.60 16.93
N SER A 90 -15.97 -21.61 17.74
CA SER A 90 -15.44 -21.44 19.10
C SER A 90 -13.95 -21.07 19.15
N VAL A 91 -13.18 -21.36 18.09
CA VAL A 91 -11.70 -21.24 18.08
C VAL A 91 -11.21 -20.20 17.08
N VAL A 92 -11.82 -20.11 15.90
CA VAL A 92 -11.40 -19.19 14.82
C VAL A 92 -11.31 -17.73 15.30
N PRO A 93 -12.28 -17.18 16.06
CA PRO A 93 -12.16 -15.83 16.62
C PRO A 93 -10.92 -15.62 17.51
N LEU A 94 -10.60 -16.59 18.36
CA LEU A 94 -9.44 -16.53 19.27
C LEU A 94 -8.12 -16.55 18.48
N LEU A 95 -8.06 -17.36 17.42
CA LEU A 95 -6.92 -17.39 16.50
C LEU A 95 -6.76 -16.06 15.77
N GLY A 96 -7.84 -15.51 15.22
CA GLY A 96 -7.85 -14.20 14.60
C GLY A 96 -7.35 -13.10 15.54
N PHE A 97 -7.86 -13.06 16.77
CA PHE A 97 -7.38 -12.13 17.80
C PHE A 97 -5.88 -12.28 18.05
N ARG A 98 -5.38 -13.52 18.22
CA ARG A 98 -3.94 -13.78 18.43
C ARG A 98 -3.08 -13.31 17.27
N HIS A 99 -3.53 -13.48 16.03
CA HIS A 99 -2.74 -13.13 14.84
C HIS A 99 -2.93 -11.69 14.36
N ILE A 100 -3.96 -11.01 14.83
CA ILE A 100 -4.12 -9.58 14.60
C ILE A 100 -3.42 -8.81 15.71
N SER A 101 -3.62 -9.17 16.99
CA SER A 101 -3.19 -8.38 18.15
C SER A 101 -2.02 -8.96 18.94
N GLY A 102 -1.54 -10.16 18.60
CA GLY A 102 -0.45 -10.84 19.29
C GLY A 102 0.96 -10.65 18.68
N ILE A 103 1.92 -11.40 19.23
CA ILE A 103 3.38 -11.21 19.03
C ILE A 103 3.86 -11.72 17.66
N THR A 104 3.12 -12.64 17.02
CA THR A 104 3.42 -13.15 15.68
C THR A 104 2.25 -12.83 14.74
N PRO A 105 2.16 -11.58 14.26
CA PRO A 105 1.02 -11.16 13.45
C PRO A 105 0.99 -11.88 12.10
N TRP A 106 -0.21 -12.12 11.59
CA TRP A 106 -0.39 -12.41 10.16
C TRP A 106 0.10 -11.25 9.30
N ASP A 107 0.36 -11.52 8.03
CA ASP A 107 0.65 -10.45 7.06
C ASP A 107 -0.52 -9.45 7.03
N PRO A 108 -0.27 -8.13 6.87
CA PRO A 108 -1.35 -7.13 6.85
C PRO A 108 -2.48 -7.43 5.87
N TYR A 109 -2.19 -8.00 4.69
CA TYR A 109 -3.23 -8.40 3.74
C TYR A 109 -4.10 -9.54 4.29
N GLN A 110 -3.49 -10.54 4.94
CA GLN A 110 -4.19 -11.66 5.54
C GLN A 110 -5.06 -11.20 6.72
N GLN A 111 -4.57 -10.28 7.54
CA GLN A 111 -5.36 -9.67 8.60
C GLN A 111 -6.59 -8.94 8.04
N ALA A 112 -6.41 -8.15 6.97
CA ALA A 112 -7.50 -7.42 6.34
C ALA A 112 -8.52 -8.37 5.67
N GLY A 113 -8.06 -9.47 5.06
CA GLY A 113 -8.94 -10.50 4.51
C GLY A 113 -9.72 -11.26 5.59
N TYR A 114 -9.11 -11.51 6.76
CA TYR A 114 -9.83 -12.08 7.89
C TYR A 114 -10.93 -11.15 8.42
N ILE A 115 -10.64 -9.84 8.49
CA ILE A 115 -11.64 -8.82 8.82
C ILE A 115 -12.78 -8.84 7.81
N ALA A 116 -12.48 -8.85 6.51
CA ALA A 116 -13.50 -8.90 5.47
C ALA A 116 -14.39 -10.15 5.57
N ARG A 117 -13.77 -11.33 5.77
CA ARG A 117 -14.51 -12.58 5.97
C ARG A 117 -15.50 -12.51 7.14
N LEU A 118 -15.10 -11.92 8.27
CA LEU A 118 -16.01 -11.76 9.42
C LEU A 118 -17.19 -10.84 9.10
N VAL A 119 -16.96 -9.81 8.29
CA VAL A 119 -18.02 -8.91 7.81
C VAL A 119 -18.95 -9.62 6.82
N ASP A 120 -18.39 -10.42 5.90
CA ASP A 120 -19.15 -11.24 4.95
C ASP A 120 -20.03 -12.30 5.67
N GLU A 121 -19.58 -12.76 6.84
CA GLU A 121 -20.36 -13.62 7.76
C GLU A 121 -21.48 -12.87 8.50
N GLY A 122 -21.69 -11.58 8.20
CA GLY A 122 -22.77 -10.76 8.72
C GLY A 122 -22.43 -10.01 10.01
N ARG A 123 -21.16 -9.99 10.44
CA ARG A 123 -20.77 -9.25 11.66
C ARG A 123 -20.57 -7.77 11.34
N PRO A 124 -21.17 -6.85 12.11
CA PRO A 124 -20.92 -5.43 11.92
C PRO A 124 -19.47 -5.07 12.27
N LEU A 125 -18.87 -4.12 11.54
CA LEU A 125 -17.48 -3.68 11.74
C LEU A 125 -17.13 -3.28 13.19
N VAL A 126 -18.11 -2.83 13.97
CA VAL A 126 -17.95 -2.52 15.40
C VAL A 126 -17.67 -3.79 16.21
N GLU A 127 -18.46 -4.83 16.01
CA GLU A 127 -18.26 -6.13 16.65
C GLU A 127 -16.94 -6.76 16.20
N VAL A 128 -16.60 -6.65 14.90
CA VAL A 128 -15.32 -7.15 14.39
C VAL A 128 -14.14 -6.47 15.07
N ALA A 129 -14.21 -5.15 15.31
CA ALA A 129 -13.16 -4.41 16.00
C ALA A 129 -12.95 -4.89 17.45
N GLU A 130 -14.03 -5.13 18.18
CA GLU A 130 -13.98 -5.74 19.52
C GLU A 130 -13.37 -7.14 19.47
N LEU A 131 -13.81 -7.97 18.52
CA LEU A 131 -13.38 -9.36 18.38
C LEU A 131 -11.88 -9.49 18.10
N VAL A 132 -11.33 -8.62 17.27
CA VAL A 132 -9.90 -8.64 16.91
C VAL A 132 -9.04 -7.78 17.83
N GLY A 133 -9.64 -7.02 18.75
CA GLY A 133 -8.93 -6.17 19.71
C GLY A 133 -8.23 -4.97 19.08
N ARG A 134 -8.87 -4.33 18.08
CA ARG A 134 -8.32 -3.18 17.35
C ARG A 134 -9.28 -2.00 17.38
N GLU A 135 -8.73 -0.81 17.13
CA GLU A 135 -9.56 0.40 17.01
C GLU A 135 -10.49 0.30 15.79
N LEU A 136 -11.74 0.71 15.95
CA LEU A 136 -12.74 0.66 14.87
C LEU A 136 -12.27 1.40 13.60
N THR A 137 -11.54 2.50 13.76
CA THR A 137 -10.99 3.27 12.63
C THR A 137 -9.95 2.47 11.84
N GLU A 138 -9.12 1.67 12.53
CA GLU A 138 -8.12 0.79 11.92
C GLU A 138 -8.81 -0.34 11.16
N VAL A 139 -9.77 -1.02 11.80
CA VAL A 139 -10.54 -2.11 11.18
C VAL A 139 -11.29 -1.65 9.94
N ARG A 140 -11.93 -0.47 9.99
CA ARG A 140 -12.58 0.14 8.82
C ARG A 140 -11.61 0.44 7.68
N ALA A 141 -10.40 0.90 8.00
CA ALA A 141 -9.39 1.18 6.99
C ALA A 141 -8.88 -0.11 6.34
N MET A 142 -8.58 -1.14 7.13
CA MET A 142 -8.17 -2.46 6.63
C MET A 142 -9.24 -3.11 5.77
N TYR A 143 -10.49 -3.11 6.24
CA TYR A 143 -11.64 -3.61 5.49
C TYR A 143 -11.78 -2.90 4.15
N ARG A 144 -11.85 -1.56 4.14
CA ARG A 144 -11.93 -0.77 2.91
C ARG A 144 -10.80 -1.11 1.94
N ASP A 145 -9.56 -1.16 2.43
CA ASP A 145 -8.40 -1.35 1.55
C ASP A 145 -8.35 -2.76 0.96
N PHE A 146 -8.79 -3.76 1.72
CA PHE A 146 -8.96 -5.12 1.21
C PHE A 146 -10.06 -5.15 0.13
N GLU A 147 -11.22 -4.57 0.41
CA GLU A 147 -12.36 -4.51 -0.51
C GLU A 147 -12.02 -3.76 -1.82
N ILE A 148 -11.21 -2.70 -1.76
CA ILE A 148 -10.74 -2.00 -2.95
C ILE A 148 -9.86 -2.94 -3.82
N LEU A 149 -8.96 -3.70 -3.21
CA LEU A 149 -8.13 -4.65 -3.96
C LEU A 149 -8.94 -5.84 -4.48
N ARG A 150 -9.89 -6.34 -3.67
CA ARG A 150 -10.83 -7.40 -4.06
C ARG A 150 -11.65 -6.97 -5.28
N GLN A 151 -12.26 -5.78 -5.24
CA GLN A 151 -12.96 -5.20 -6.38
C GLN A 151 -12.05 -5.02 -7.61
N ALA A 152 -10.85 -4.48 -7.42
CA ALA A 152 -9.91 -4.29 -8.52
C ALA A 152 -9.56 -5.62 -9.21
N HIS A 153 -9.46 -6.72 -8.45
CA HIS A 153 -9.23 -8.04 -9.00
C HIS A 153 -10.48 -8.64 -9.67
N GLU A 154 -11.60 -8.68 -8.95
CA GLU A 154 -12.81 -9.41 -9.33
C GLU A 154 -13.64 -8.67 -10.39
N GLU A 155 -13.91 -7.38 -10.17
CA GLU A 155 -14.75 -6.57 -11.08
C GLU A 155 -13.94 -5.95 -12.21
N PHE A 156 -12.74 -5.45 -11.89
CA PHE A 156 -11.95 -4.72 -12.88
C PHE A 156 -10.94 -5.62 -13.62
N GLY A 157 -10.68 -6.84 -13.16
CA GLY A 157 -9.71 -7.74 -13.78
C GLY A 157 -8.28 -7.20 -13.76
N LEU A 158 -7.94 -6.38 -12.77
CA LEU A 158 -6.60 -5.81 -12.60
C LEU A 158 -5.68 -6.79 -11.86
N ASN A 159 -4.38 -6.75 -12.19
CA ASN A 159 -3.38 -7.49 -11.45
C ASN A 159 -3.03 -6.75 -10.15
N ILE A 160 -3.41 -7.35 -9.01
CA ILE A 160 -3.16 -6.79 -7.67
C ILE A 160 -1.99 -7.44 -6.94
N ALA A 161 -1.27 -8.40 -7.53
CA ALA A 161 -0.29 -9.24 -6.82
C ALA A 161 0.73 -8.40 -6.03
N ARG A 162 1.32 -7.38 -6.66
CA ARG A 162 2.28 -6.50 -5.98
C ARG A 162 1.66 -5.63 -4.89
N ALA A 163 0.41 -5.21 -5.07
CA ALA A 163 -0.31 -4.42 -4.07
C ALA A 163 -0.67 -5.28 -2.85
N ARG A 164 -1.06 -6.54 -3.08
CA ARG A 164 -1.23 -7.57 -2.05
C ARG A 164 0.07 -7.80 -1.27
N ASP A 165 1.17 -8.07 -1.96
CA ASP A 165 2.48 -8.33 -1.33
C ASP A 165 3.03 -7.12 -0.56
N ASN A 166 2.56 -5.91 -0.89
CA ASN A 166 2.98 -4.66 -0.27
C ASN A 166 1.77 -3.93 0.33
N PHE A 167 0.84 -4.67 0.93
CA PHE A 167 -0.43 -4.12 1.41
C PHE A 167 -0.27 -2.97 2.39
N GLY A 168 0.78 -2.98 3.24
CA GLY A 168 1.08 -1.83 4.11
C GLY A 168 1.36 -0.53 3.36
N VAL A 169 1.97 -0.59 2.17
CA VAL A 169 2.17 0.59 1.29
C VAL A 169 0.84 1.03 0.68
N PHE A 170 0.00 0.07 0.27
CA PHE A 170 -1.33 0.37 -0.24
C PHE A 170 -2.21 1.05 0.84
N ASN A 171 -2.23 0.49 2.04
CA ASN A 171 -2.94 1.03 3.20
C ASN A 171 -2.43 2.44 3.56
N ALA A 172 -1.12 2.65 3.57
CA ALA A 172 -0.54 3.98 3.77
C ALA A 172 -0.95 4.98 2.67
N ALA A 173 -1.08 4.53 1.43
CA ALA A 173 -1.55 5.37 0.32
C ALA A 173 -3.03 5.73 0.50
N MET A 174 -3.87 4.77 0.88
CA MET A 174 -5.28 4.98 1.18
C MET A 174 -5.50 5.83 2.45
N GLY A 175 -4.51 5.99 3.31
CA GLY A 175 -4.53 6.98 4.39
C GLY A 175 -4.59 8.44 3.88
N ARG A 176 -4.12 8.70 2.65
CA ARG A 176 -3.99 10.05 2.09
C ARG A 176 -5.23 10.43 1.30
N VAL A 177 -5.88 11.53 1.72
CA VAL A 177 -7.13 12.02 1.11
C VAL A 177 -7.00 12.21 -0.41
N PRO A 178 -5.96 12.88 -0.95
CA PRO A 178 -5.87 13.07 -2.41
C PRO A 178 -5.74 11.76 -3.19
N ILE A 179 -5.01 10.79 -2.65
CA ILE A 179 -4.86 9.47 -3.30
C ILE A 179 -6.19 8.71 -3.31
N ARG A 180 -6.94 8.73 -2.20
CA ARG A 180 -8.28 8.13 -2.17
C ARG A 180 -9.23 8.83 -3.14
N ALA A 181 -9.22 10.16 -3.14
CA ALA A 181 -10.08 10.96 -4.01
C ALA A 181 -9.80 10.67 -5.49
N PHE A 182 -8.53 10.46 -5.87
CA PHE A 182 -8.15 10.10 -7.23
C PHE A 182 -8.82 8.82 -7.75
N ILE A 183 -9.06 7.83 -6.88
CA ILE A 183 -9.79 6.60 -7.24
C ILE A 183 -11.25 6.61 -6.77
N ALA A 184 -11.74 7.73 -6.24
CA ALA A 184 -13.05 7.85 -5.60
C ALA A 184 -13.33 6.85 -4.46
N ALA A 185 -12.30 6.49 -3.70
CA ALA A 185 -12.45 5.61 -2.54
C ALA A 185 -13.03 6.36 -1.31
N PRO A 186 -13.95 5.73 -0.55
CA PRO A 186 -14.55 6.34 0.63
C PRO A 186 -13.54 6.52 1.78
N ALA A 187 -13.83 7.42 2.72
CA ALA A 187 -13.13 7.42 4.00
C ALA A 187 -13.45 6.12 4.79
N PRO A 188 -12.61 5.69 5.75
CA PRO A 188 -12.89 4.47 6.53
C PRO A 188 -14.27 4.51 7.21
N ARG A 189 -14.69 5.68 7.71
CA ARG A 189 -16.00 5.87 8.36
C ARG A 189 -17.19 5.78 7.40
N GLU A 190 -16.96 5.84 6.09
CA GLU A 190 -17.96 5.84 5.03
C GLU A 190 -18.00 4.51 4.26
N VAL A 191 -17.17 3.54 4.63
CA VAL A 191 -17.19 2.21 3.99
C VAL A 191 -18.49 1.49 4.34
N ASP A 192 -19.18 1.04 3.31
CA ASP A 192 -20.44 0.29 3.39
C ASP A 192 -20.18 -1.16 2.95
N PRO A 193 -20.36 -2.16 3.84
CA PRO A 193 -20.17 -3.57 3.50
C PRO A 193 -21.11 -4.11 2.43
N GLU A 194 -22.22 -3.44 2.14
CA GLU A 194 -23.19 -3.93 1.14
C GLU A 194 -22.76 -3.66 -0.31
N TYR A 195 -21.80 -2.75 -0.52
CA TYR A 195 -21.44 -2.28 -1.86
C TYR A 195 -19.94 -2.28 -2.08
N TRP A 196 -19.56 -2.45 -3.35
CA TRP A 196 -18.19 -2.22 -3.76
C TRP A 196 -17.73 -0.78 -3.46
N PRO A 197 -16.50 -0.58 -2.95
CA PRO A 197 -16.06 0.72 -2.46
C PRO A 197 -15.77 1.73 -3.58
N LEU A 198 -15.46 1.28 -4.80
CA LEU A 198 -15.18 2.17 -5.94
C LEU A 198 -16.35 2.18 -6.92
N PRO A 199 -16.63 3.33 -7.57
CA PRO A 199 -17.58 3.37 -8.68
C PRO A 199 -17.13 2.48 -9.86
N SER A 200 -18.09 1.87 -10.57
CA SER A 200 -17.80 0.91 -11.65
C SER A 200 -16.97 1.47 -12.81
N ASP A 201 -17.02 2.79 -13.04
CA ASP A 201 -16.29 3.50 -14.09
C ASP A 201 -14.86 3.93 -13.68
N HIS A 202 -14.44 3.68 -12.43
CA HIS A 202 -13.15 4.10 -11.90
C HIS A 202 -12.00 3.09 -12.13
N LYS A 203 -12.23 2.06 -12.94
CA LYS A 203 -11.18 1.13 -13.39
C LYS A 203 -9.92 1.83 -13.94
N PRO A 204 -10.02 2.89 -14.79
CA PRO A 204 -8.82 3.56 -15.31
C PRO A 204 -7.96 4.21 -14.21
N GLN A 205 -8.59 4.87 -13.24
CA GLN A 205 -7.93 5.55 -12.12
C GLN A 205 -7.29 4.52 -11.20
N MET A 206 -8.00 3.44 -10.88
CA MET A 206 -7.46 2.35 -10.07
C MET A 206 -6.26 1.69 -10.76
N SER A 207 -6.35 1.42 -12.07
CA SER A 207 -5.23 0.88 -12.85
C SER A 207 -4.02 1.82 -12.86
N ARG A 208 -4.25 3.14 -13.00
CA ARG A 208 -3.18 4.15 -12.95
C ARG A 208 -2.52 4.21 -11.58
N LEU A 209 -3.31 4.19 -10.51
CA LEU A 209 -2.80 4.20 -9.14
C LEU A 209 -1.91 2.97 -8.85
N LEU A 210 -2.38 1.77 -9.20
CA LEU A 210 -1.58 0.55 -9.10
C LEU A 210 -0.27 0.67 -9.89
N GLY A 211 -0.36 1.19 -11.12
CA GLY A 211 0.82 1.45 -11.95
C GLY A 211 1.77 2.50 -11.38
N TYR A 212 1.30 3.53 -10.68
CA TYR A 212 2.15 4.53 -10.02
C TYR A 212 2.91 3.93 -8.84
N ILE A 213 2.20 3.20 -7.97
CA ILE A 213 2.77 2.74 -6.70
C ILE A 213 3.58 1.45 -6.90
N PHE A 214 3.04 0.50 -7.65
CA PHE A 214 3.59 -0.86 -7.73
C PHE A 214 4.25 -1.19 -9.07
N GLY A 215 3.93 -0.43 -10.12
CA GLY A 215 4.47 -0.65 -11.47
C GLY A 215 3.69 -1.70 -12.25
N ASP A 216 4.30 -2.21 -13.32
CA ASP A 216 3.74 -3.33 -14.08
C ASP A 216 3.91 -4.68 -13.36
N ALA A 217 3.63 -5.79 -14.06
CA ALA A 217 3.75 -7.15 -13.50
C ALA A 217 5.16 -7.47 -12.96
N LYS A 218 6.21 -6.86 -13.52
CA LYS A 218 7.60 -7.01 -13.04
C LYS A 218 7.95 -5.99 -11.95
N GLY A 219 7.06 -5.04 -11.68
CA GLY A 219 7.31 -3.89 -10.82
C GLY A 219 8.14 -2.80 -11.47
N GLU A 220 8.29 -2.88 -12.79
CA GLU A 220 8.98 -1.87 -13.58
C GLU A 220 8.06 -0.67 -13.79
N ASN A 221 8.64 0.43 -14.25
CA ASN A 221 7.95 1.67 -14.58
C ASN A 221 7.21 2.37 -13.42
N ARG A 222 7.22 1.87 -12.18
CA ARG A 222 6.61 2.54 -11.03
C ARG A 222 7.22 3.94 -10.80
N VAL A 223 6.39 4.90 -10.40
CA VAL A 223 6.83 6.28 -10.12
C VAL A 223 7.20 6.46 -8.64
N VAL A 224 6.55 5.71 -7.75
CA VAL A 224 6.90 5.66 -6.32
C VAL A 224 8.01 4.63 -6.11
N ARG A 225 9.18 5.08 -5.66
CA ARG A 225 10.33 4.22 -5.36
C ARG A 225 10.41 3.85 -3.89
N ASP A 226 9.93 4.73 -3.01
CA ASP A 226 9.94 4.61 -1.55
C ASP A 226 8.59 5.08 -0.98
N SER A 227 8.07 4.43 0.06
CA SER A 227 6.76 4.76 0.66
C SER A 227 6.69 6.19 1.23
N ARG A 228 7.83 6.81 1.53
CA ARG A 228 7.90 8.23 1.94
C ARG A 228 7.46 9.19 0.82
N GLN A 229 7.56 8.77 -0.45
CA GLN A 229 7.11 9.56 -1.60
C GLN A 229 5.59 9.55 -1.79
N LEU A 230 4.83 8.78 -0.99
CA LEU A 230 3.37 8.81 -1.05
C LEU A 230 2.81 10.20 -0.71
N LYS A 231 3.52 11.02 0.09
CA LYS A 231 3.12 12.42 0.32
C LYS A 231 3.21 13.22 -0.98
N GLN A 232 4.34 13.15 -1.66
CA GLN A 232 4.56 13.81 -2.95
C GLN A 232 3.57 13.34 -4.02
N LEU A 233 3.27 12.04 -4.08
CA LEU A 233 2.22 11.52 -4.96
C LEU A 233 0.85 12.12 -4.63
N ALA A 234 0.52 12.26 -3.34
CA ALA A 234 -0.74 12.89 -2.94
C ALA A 234 -0.81 14.36 -3.37
N ASP A 235 0.28 15.11 -3.25
CA ASP A 235 0.36 16.50 -3.70
C ASP A 235 0.14 16.57 -5.24
N VAL A 236 0.78 15.68 -6.00
CA VAL A 236 0.61 15.57 -7.46
C VAL A 236 -0.82 15.22 -7.86
N LEU A 237 -1.42 14.20 -7.22
CA LEU A 237 -2.79 13.77 -7.55
C LEU A 237 -3.87 14.77 -7.12
N SER A 238 -3.50 15.78 -6.31
CA SER A 238 -4.40 16.91 -5.98
C SER A 238 -4.43 18.00 -7.06
N ASP A 239 -3.50 17.96 -8.02
CA ASP A 239 -3.39 18.93 -9.11
C ASP A 239 -3.56 18.22 -10.47
N ALA A 240 -4.56 18.65 -11.24
CA ALA A 240 -4.87 18.03 -12.53
C ALA A 240 -3.73 18.18 -13.56
N THR A 241 -3.04 19.32 -13.56
CA THR A 241 -1.92 19.59 -14.47
C THR A 241 -0.73 18.72 -14.12
N ALA A 242 -0.37 18.65 -12.83
CA ALA A 242 0.70 17.79 -12.34
C ALA A 242 0.41 16.30 -12.61
N THR A 243 -0.86 15.90 -12.49
CA THR A 243 -1.31 14.54 -12.80
C THR A 243 -1.12 14.20 -14.28
N VAL A 244 -1.41 15.14 -15.19
CA VAL A 244 -1.13 14.97 -16.63
C VAL A 244 0.38 14.85 -16.88
N VAL A 245 1.20 15.67 -16.21
CA VAL A 245 2.67 15.55 -16.30
C VAL A 245 3.12 14.16 -15.83
N LEU A 246 2.58 13.66 -14.71
CA LEU A 246 2.91 12.33 -14.20
C LEU A 246 2.57 11.21 -15.19
N ASP A 247 1.43 11.31 -15.88
CA ASP A 247 1.03 10.35 -16.92
C ASP A 247 2.01 10.33 -18.09
N GLN A 248 2.45 11.51 -18.53
CA GLN A 248 3.30 11.65 -19.70
C GLN A 248 4.76 11.29 -19.43
N THR A 249 5.30 11.70 -18.28
CA THR A 249 6.73 11.59 -18.00
C THR A 249 7.07 10.36 -17.16
N ARG A 250 6.11 9.81 -16.43
CA ARG A 250 6.33 8.79 -15.39
C ARG A 250 7.38 9.25 -14.35
N SER A 251 7.56 10.55 -14.19
CA SER A 251 8.52 11.17 -13.27
C SER A 251 7.76 11.90 -12.17
N LEU A 252 7.84 11.36 -10.96
CA LEU A 252 7.19 11.98 -9.80
C LEU A 252 7.84 13.31 -9.42
N GLU A 253 9.12 13.49 -9.75
CA GLU A 253 9.85 14.75 -9.57
C GLU A 253 9.32 15.83 -10.51
N ASP A 254 9.23 15.55 -11.82
CA ASP A 254 8.74 16.51 -12.81
C ASP A 254 7.27 16.88 -12.53
N ALA A 255 6.46 15.88 -12.17
CA ALA A 255 5.06 16.10 -11.81
C ALA A 255 4.93 16.96 -10.55
N HIS A 256 5.77 16.74 -9.52
CA HIS A 256 5.73 17.56 -8.32
C HIS A 256 6.22 18.99 -8.59
N ALA A 257 7.24 19.18 -9.44
CA ALA A 257 7.64 20.52 -9.86
C ALA A 257 6.47 21.26 -10.53
N ALA A 258 5.64 20.55 -11.28
CA ALA A 258 4.43 21.10 -11.90
C ALA A 258 3.28 21.43 -10.91
N THR A 259 3.27 20.87 -9.69
CA THR A 259 2.28 21.26 -8.65
C THR A 259 2.54 22.66 -8.08
N VAL A 260 3.75 23.18 -8.24
CA VAL A 260 4.08 24.50 -7.72
C VAL A 260 3.64 25.53 -8.75
N ASP A 261 2.43 26.05 -8.57
CA ASP A 261 1.83 27.09 -9.40
C ASP A 261 2.85 28.21 -9.72
N ALA A 262 2.97 28.55 -11.02
CA ALA A 262 3.87 29.60 -11.50
C ALA A 262 3.63 30.95 -10.78
N ARG A 263 2.39 31.25 -10.38
CA ARG A 263 2.05 32.44 -9.60
C ARG A 263 2.59 32.37 -8.17
N SER A 264 2.52 31.23 -7.51
CA SER A 264 3.11 30.99 -6.19
C SER A 264 4.65 31.03 -6.22
N GLN A 265 5.27 30.48 -7.27
CA GLN A 265 6.72 30.62 -7.50
C GLN A 265 7.11 32.08 -7.72
N LEU A 266 6.33 32.83 -8.50
CA LEU A 266 6.53 34.26 -8.75
C LEU A 266 6.43 35.06 -7.44
N ILE A 267 5.38 34.84 -6.64
CA ILE A 267 5.18 35.51 -5.35
C ILE A 267 6.38 35.26 -4.42
N ALA A 268 6.84 34.01 -4.31
CA ALA A 268 7.97 33.66 -3.46
C ALA A 268 9.29 34.29 -3.94
N ALA A 269 9.53 34.31 -5.26
CA ALA A 269 10.72 34.92 -5.86
C ALA A 269 10.75 36.44 -5.66
N VAL A 270 9.63 37.14 -5.88
CA VAL A 270 9.50 38.58 -5.64
C VAL A 270 9.72 38.92 -4.16
N ALA A 271 9.13 38.14 -3.24
CA ALA A 271 9.32 38.33 -1.81
C ALA A 271 10.79 38.13 -1.38
N ALA A 272 11.50 37.17 -1.98
CA ALA A 272 12.91 36.95 -1.73
C ALA A 272 13.79 38.11 -2.24
N ALA A 273 13.50 38.62 -3.43
CA ALA A 273 14.19 39.80 -3.98
C ALA A 273 14.03 41.03 -3.08
N GLY A 274 12.80 41.29 -2.60
CA GLY A 274 12.52 42.38 -1.67
C GLY A 274 13.31 42.26 -0.35
N ARG A 275 13.36 41.06 0.25
CA ARG A 275 14.16 40.81 1.47
C ARG A 275 15.65 41.09 1.26
N ASN A 276 16.22 40.72 0.12
CA ASN A 276 17.63 40.95 -0.17
C ASN A 276 17.95 42.43 -0.41
N LEU A 277 17.07 43.17 -1.08
CA LEU A 277 17.20 44.63 -1.22
C LEU A 277 17.09 45.34 0.13
N ALA A 278 16.15 44.92 1.00
CA ALA A 278 16.04 45.48 2.34
C ALA A 278 17.32 45.27 3.17
N LYS A 279 17.93 44.07 3.08
CA LYS A 279 19.24 43.79 3.70
C LYS A 279 20.34 44.69 3.15
N ALA A 280 20.41 44.89 1.84
CA ALA A 280 21.41 45.76 1.21
C ALA A 280 21.26 47.21 1.67
N ASN A 281 20.03 47.72 1.77
CA ASN A 281 19.76 49.06 2.29
C ASN A 281 20.16 49.20 3.78
N ALA A 282 19.93 48.15 4.58
CA ALA A 282 20.29 48.14 5.99
C ALA A 282 21.80 48.23 6.25
N LEU A 283 22.65 47.94 5.25
CA LEU A 283 24.10 48.16 5.34
C LEU A 283 24.49 49.64 5.32
N GLY A 284 23.57 50.55 5.02
CA GLY A 284 23.79 52.01 5.02
C GLY A 284 24.85 52.50 4.03
N PRO A 285 24.86 52.06 2.75
CA PRO A 285 25.87 52.50 1.81
C PRO A 285 25.76 54.00 1.53
N THR A 286 26.88 54.73 1.64
CA THR A 286 26.97 56.17 1.35
C THR A 286 27.33 56.47 -0.11
N SER A 287 27.84 55.47 -0.84
CA SER A 287 28.09 55.54 -2.28
C SER A 287 28.05 54.13 -2.90
N ILE A 288 27.81 54.05 -4.20
CA ILE A 288 27.84 52.80 -4.99
C ILE A 288 28.68 53.01 -6.24
N ASP A 289 29.41 51.97 -6.65
CA ASP A 289 30.22 52.00 -7.87
C ASP A 289 29.36 51.88 -9.14
N ALA A 290 29.99 52.08 -10.31
CA ALA A 290 29.31 52.00 -11.60
C ALA A 290 28.76 50.59 -11.90
N SER A 291 29.34 49.55 -11.31
CA SER A 291 28.89 48.16 -11.50
C SER A 291 27.59 47.90 -10.76
N THR A 292 27.57 48.21 -9.47
CA THR A 292 26.41 48.11 -8.57
C THR A 292 25.26 48.97 -9.07
N ARG A 293 25.56 50.18 -9.57
CA ARG A 293 24.55 51.05 -10.20
C ARG A 293 23.88 50.39 -11.41
N ARG A 294 24.64 49.72 -12.28
CA ARG A 294 24.09 49.00 -13.44
C ARG A 294 23.24 47.80 -13.02
N GLU A 295 23.64 47.08 -11.98
CA GLU A 295 22.86 45.95 -11.47
C GLU A 295 21.50 46.40 -10.90
N LEU A 296 21.48 47.49 -10.12
CA LEU A 296 20.24 48.08 -9.63
C LEU A 296 19.33 48.56 -10.76
N GLN A 297 19.88 49.20 -11.79
CA GLN A 297 19.10 49.59 -12.99
C GLN A 297 18.49 48.38 -13.70
N THR A 298 19.23 47.26 -13.78
CA THR A 298 18.74 46.01 -14.36
C THR A 298 17.61 45.40 -13.53
N LEU A 299 17.73 45.41 -12.20
CA LEU A 299 16.68 44.97 -11.29
C LEU A 299 15.41 45.81 -11.43
N ILE A 300 15.54 47.14 -11.53
CA ILE A 300 14.40 48.04 -11.77
C ILE A 300 13.72 47.70 -13.11
N ALA A 301 14.49 47.51 -14.19
CA ALA A 301 13.93 47.17 -15.49
C ALA A 301 13.15 45.85 -15.47
N ARG A 302 13.69 44.82 -14.80
CA ARG A 302 13.01 43.52 -14.61
C ARG A 302 11.74 43.65 -13.78
N ALA A 303 11.77 44.43 -12.70
CA ALA A 303 10.59 44.68 -11.87
C ALA A 303 9.50 45.42 -12.65
N ASN A 304 9.86 46.42 -13.46
CA ASN A 304 8.90 47.12 -14.32
C ASN A 304 8.28 46.21 -15.38
N ALA A 305 9.05 45.26 -15.93
CA ALA A 305 8.49 44.27 -16.85
C ALA A 305 7.44 43.38 -16.17
N LEU A 306 7.65 42.99 -14.90
CA LEU A 306 6.66 42.23 -14.12
C LEU A 306 5.42 43.06 -13.76
N LEU A 307 5.58 44.36 -13.48
CA LEU A 307 4.46 45.27 -13.23
C LEU A 307 3.62 45.57 -14.47
N GLY A 308 4.17 45.35 -15.67
CA GLY A 308 3.46 45.52 -16.95
C GLY A 308 2.63 44.32 -17.38
N LEU A 309 2.60 43.23 -16.60
CA LEU A 309 1.73 42.08 -16.84
C LEU A 309 0.31 42.43 -16.38
N SER A 310 -0.69 42.26 -17.25
CA SER A 310 -2.10 42.55 -16.99
C SER A 310 -2.67 41.64 -15.89
N ASP A 311 -3.60 42.16 -15.07
CA ASP A 311 -4.50 41.34 -14.25
C ASP A 311 -5.50 40.60 -15.16
N GLU A 312 -5.15 39.42 -15.67
CA GLU A 312 -6.16 38.54 -16.28
C GLU A 312 -6.96 37.84 -15.16
N GLY A 313 -8.20 38.31 -14.93
CA GLY A 313 -9.24 37.54 -14.25
C GLY A 313 -9.78 38.09 -12.91
N ALA A 314 -10.04 39.39 -12.78
CA ALA A 314 -10.80 39.95 -11.65
C ALA A 314 -12.15 40.57 -12.04
N GLU A 315 -12.71 40.19 -13.19
CA GLU A 315 -14.10 40.49 -13.59
C GLU A 315 -14.75 39.24 -14.21
N GLU A 316 -15.40 38.44 -13.37
CA GLU A 316 -16.79 37.90 -13.50
C GLU A 316 -17.13 36.97 -12.34
#